data_AF-A0A9E4Q8S2-F1
#
_entry.id   AF-A0A9E4Q8S2-F1
#
_cell.length_a   1.000
_cell.length_b   1.000
_cell.length_c   1.000
_cell.angle_alpha   90.00
_cell.angle_beta   90.00
_cell.angle_gamma   90.00
#
_symmetry.space_group_name_H-M   'P 1'
#
loop_
_entity.id
_entity.type
_entity.pdbx_description
1 polymer ?
#
loop_
_entity_poly.entity_id
_entity_poly.type
_entity_poly.pdbx_seq_one_letter_code
_entity_poly.pdbx_strand_id
1 'polypeptide(L)'
;GVDLVAFHKGWQDPLLIQVKSTRVKPDADSKWVEWSVRDELKANYVALVDITRDKAWLFAKEEFLKVSSSTGGKGLRLWWYLPEHRPPRATLTRVEDDYRENLVEFAIPKLLGD
;
A
#
# COMPACT_ATOMS: atom_id res chain seq x y z
N GLY A 1 -7.69 9.35 8.71
CA GLY A 1 -6.93 10.47 9.30
C GLY A 1 -5.84 10.88 8.33
N VAL A 2 -4.91 11.71 8.78
CA VAL A 2 -3.63 12.00 8.11
C VAL A 2 -2.57 11.73 9.16
N ASP A 3 -1.61 10.86 8.86
CA ASP A 3 -0.55 10.50 9.80
C ASP A 3 0.77 11.19 9.45
N LEU A 4 0.98 11.52 8.17
CA LEU A 4 2.16 12.20 7.66
C LEU A 4 1.76 13.27 6.64
N VAL A 5 2.45 14.40 6.68
CA VAL A 5 2.39 15.44 5.65
C VAL A 5 3.78 15.59 5.05
N ALA A 6 3.88 15.49 3.72
CA ALA A 6 5.13 15.68 2.99
C ALA A 6 5.00 16.88 2.05
N PHE A 7 6.09 17.64 1.90
CA PHE A 7 6.15 18.80 1.02
C PHE A 7 7.48 18.82 0.27
N HIS A 8 7.45 19.26 -0.98
CA HIS A 8 8.62 19.47 -1.81
C HIS A 8 8.50 20.82 -2.50
N LYS A 9 9.63 21.52 -2.71
CA LYS A 9 9.67 22.89 -3.27
C LYS A 9 9.02 23.00 -4.66
N GLY A 10 8.88 21.89 -5.39
CA GLY A 10 8.22 21.83 -6.71
C GLY A 10 6.72 21.50 -6.68
N TRP A 11 6.14 21.16 -5.53
CA TRP A 11 4.73 20.80 -5.43
C TRP A 11 3.85 22.02 -5.13
N GLN A 12 2.70 22.11 -5.80
CA GLN A 12 1.70 23.14 -5.51
C GLN A 12 1.01 22.90 -4.17
N ASP A 13 0.77 21.63 -3.83
CA ASP A 13 0.09 21.20 -2.61
C ASP A 13 0.92 20.13 -1.85
N PRO A 14 0.83 20.07 -0.51
CA PRO A 14 1.45 18.99 0.25
C PRO A 14 0.77 17.64 0.00
N LEU A 15 1.53 16.55 0.14
CA LEU A 15 0.96 15.20 0.21
C LEU A 15 0.48 14.95 1.63
N LEU A 16 -0.80 14.62 1.76
CA LEU A 16 -1.43 14.14 2.97
C LEU A 16 -1.46 12.61 2.91
N ILE A 17 -0.74 11.96 3.80
CA ILE A 17 -0.50 10.52 3.75
C ILE A 17 -1.13 9.86 4.98
N GLN A 18 -1.99 8.87 4.75
CA GLN A 18 -2.41 7.91 5.77
C GLN A 18 -1.44 6.74 5.72
N VAL A 19 -0.80 6.43 6.83
CA VAL A 19 0.12 5.31 6.98
C VAL A 19 -0.61 4.13 7.63
N LYS A 20 -0.41 2.94 7.09
CA LYS A 20 -0.77 1.68 7.75
C LYS A 20 0.40 0.74 7.73
N SER A 21 0.67 0.14 8.87
CA SER A 21 1.75 -0.82 9.02
C SER A 21 1.22 -2.21 9.32
N THR A 22 2.03 -3.20 8.97
CA THR A 22 1.84 -4.60 9.34
C THR A 22 3.18 -5.22 9.72
N ARG A 23 3.11 -6.36 10.41
CA ARG A 23 4.26 -7.16 10.83
C ARG A 23 3.98 -8.59 10.47
N VAL A 24 4.11 -8.91 9.19
CA VAL A 24 3.98 -10.28 8.72
C VAL A 24 5.34 -10.93 8.81
N LYS A 25 5.42 -12.06 9.51
CA LYS A 25 6.64 -12.88 9.50
C LYS A 25 6.54 -13.81 8.30
N PRO A 26 7.57 -13.95 7.47
CA PRO A 26 7.60 -14.94 6.41
C PRO A 26 7.82 -16.32 7.06
N ASP A 27 6.79 -16.87 7.67
CA ASP A 27 6.71 -18.25 8.15
C ASP A 27 5.64 -19.02 7.39
N ALA A 28 5.67 -20.35 7.48
CA ALA A 28 4.78 -21.22 6.69
C ALA A 28 3.28 -20.95 6.91
N ASP A 29 2.92 -20.31 8.03
CA ASP A 29 1.54 -20.00 8.40
C ASP A 29 1.07 -18.66 7.82
N SER A 30 1.99 -17.73 7.59
CA SER A 30 1.71 -16.36 7.16
C SER A 30 1.83 -16.19 5.64
N LYS A 31 0.80 -16.62 4.91
CA LYS A 31 0.85 -16.69 3.43
C LYS A 31 0.72 -15.36 2.70
N TRP A 32 0.18 -14.33 3.35
CA TRP A 32 -0.10 -13.04 2.75
C TRP A 32 0.26 -11.88 3.68
N VAL A 33 0.51 -10.74 3.06
CA VAL A 33 0.59 -9.45 3.73
C VAL A 33 -0.73 -8.71 3.56
N GLU A 34 -1.14 -7.98 4.59
CA GLU A 34 -2.44 -7.31 4.64
C GLU A 34 -2.38 -6.00 5.42
N TRP A 35 -3.17 -5.03 4.95
CA TRP A 35 -3.46 -3.78 5.64
C TRP A 35 -4.95 -3.47 5.61
N SER A 36 -5.44 -2.91 6.71
CA SER A 36 -6.79 -2.34 6.81
C SER A 36 -6.74 -0.83 6.96
N VAL A 37 -7.51 -0.14 6.12
CA VAL A 37 -7.62 1.32 6.04
C VAL A 37 -9.09 1.67 6.23
N ARG A 38 -9.44 2.72 6.98
CA ARG A 38 -10.85 3.15 7.08
C ARG A 38 -11.33 3.72 5.74
N ASP A 39 -12.61 3.59 5.40
CA ASP A 39 -13.09 4.10 4.10
C ASP A 39 -13.01 5.63 3.99
N GLU A 40 -13.13 6.34 5.12
CA GLU A 40 -13.03 7.79 5.23
C GLU A 40 -11.57 8.26 5.12
N LEU A 41 -11.02 8.16 3.91
CA LEU A 41 -9.68 8.64 3.57
C LEU A 41 -9.67 10.16 3.36
N LYS A 42 -9.24 10.90 4.39
CA LYS A 42 -8.92 12.34 4.30
C LYS A 42 -7.59 12.62 3.59
N ALA A 43 -6.67 11.66 3.63
CA ALA A 43 -5.39 11.69 2.94
C ALA A 43 -5.54 11.51 1.42
N ASN A 44 -4.73 12.20 0.62
CA ASN A 44 -4.66 11.99 -0.84
C ASN A 44 -3.72 10.84 -1.23
N TYR A 45 -2.93 10.32 -0.28
CA TYR A 45 -2.09 9.14 -0.43
C TYR A 45 -2.26 8.14 0.72
N VAL A 46 -1.99 6.87 0.43
CA VAL A 46 -1.94 5.79 1.42
C VAL A 46 -0.57 5.12 1.35
N ALA A 47 0.16 5.13 2.46
CA ALA A 47 1.42 4.41 2.60
C ALA A 47 1.18 3.10 3.36
N LEU A 48 1.48 1.97 2.73
CA LEU A 48 1.43 0.65 3.33
C LEU A 48 2.84 0.20 3.67
N VAL A 49 3.09 -0.13 4.93
CA VAL A 49 4.42 -0.46 5.45
C VAL A 49 4.43 -1.89 5.95
N ASP A 50 5.33 -2.70 5.43
CA ASP A 50 5.72 -3.96 6.05
C ASP A 50 6.99 -3.74 6.87
N ILE A 51 6.83 -3.72 8.20
CA ILE A 51 7.94 -3.43 9.11
C ILE A 51 8.94 -4.59 9.14
N THR A 52 8.49 -5.84 8.91
CA THR A 52 9.38 -7.01 8.98
C THR A 52 10.36 -7.01 7.81
N ARG A 53 9.89 -6.62 6.62
CA ARG A 53 10.67 -6.67 5.38
C ARG A 53 11.28 -5.32 4.98
N ASP A 54 11.10 -4.29 5.82
CA ASP A 54 11.51 -2.90 5.56
C ASP A 54 11.07 -2.41 4.18
N LYS A 55 9.80 -2.66 3.84
CA LYS A 55 9.21 -2.27 2.55
C LYS A 55 8.04 -1.33 2.78
N ALA A 56 7.91 -0.36 1.90
CA ALA A 56 6.79 0.55 1.87
C ALA A 56 6.27 0.76 0.46
N TRP A 57 4.96 0.78 0.32
CA TRP A 57 4.24 1.12 -0.91
C TRP A 57 3.46 2.40 -0.71
N LEU A 58 3.50 3.30 -1.68
CA LEU A 58 2.78 4.57 -1.70
C LEU A 58 1.78 4.56 -2.85
N PHE A 59 0.50 4.66 -2.50
CA PHE A 59 -0.61 4.68 -3.44
C PHE A 59 -1.26 6.05 -3.46
N ALA A 60 -1.58 6.56 -4.65
CA ALA A 60 -2.57 7.64 -4.76
C ALA A 60 -3.91 7.12 -4.24
N LYS A 61 -4.70 7.98 -3.59
CA LYS A 61 -6.02 7.59 -3.02
C LYS A 61 -6.90 6.88 -4.04
N GLU A 62 -7.00 7.40 -5.26
CA GLU A 62 -7.85 6.83 -6.31
C GLU A 62 -7.39 5.44 -6.76
N GLU A 63 -6.08 5.23 -6.85
CA GLU A 63 -5.48 3.95 -7.19
C GLU A 63 -5.72 2.94 -6.06
N PHE A 64 -5.48 3.34 -4.81
CA PHE A 64 -5.74 2.52 -3.64
C PHE A 64 -7.21 2.06 -3.58
N LEU A 65 -8.16 2.95 -3.89
CA LEU A 65 -9.59 2.63 -3.92
C LEU A 65 -9.94 1.59 -5.00
N LYS A 66 -9.23 1.56 -6.14
CA LYS A 66 -9.43 0.57 -7.20
C LYS A 66 -8.89 -0.80 -6.84
N VAL A 67 -7.74 -0.85 -6.16
CA VAL A 67 -7.05 -2.11 -5.86
C VAL A 67 -7.47 -2.71 -4.51
N SER A 68 -8.03 -1.91 -3.60
CA SER A 68 -8.52 -2.41 -2.32
C SER A 68 -9.90 -3.07 -2.45
N SER A 69 -10.22 -3.93 -1.48
CA SER A 69 -11.51 -4.59 -1.36
C SER A 69 -12.28 -3.99 -0.18
N SER A 70 -13.57 -3.68 -0.38
CA SER A 70 -14.44 -3.26 0.73
C SER A 70 -14.65 -4.40 1.72
N THR A 71 -14.65 -4.09 3.02
CA THR A 71 -14.87 -5.05 4.11
C THR A 71 -16.24 -4.93 4.76
N GLY A 72 -17.26 -4.47 3.99
CA GLY A 72 -18.64 -4.41 4.47
C GLY A 72 -18.84 -3.40 5.61
N GLY A 73 -18.39 -2.16 5.43
CA GLY A 73 -18.55 -1.06 6.40
C GLY A 73 -17.43 -0.95 7.44
N LYS A 74 -16.44 -1.86 7.43
CA LYS A 74 -15.27 -1.81 8.33
C LYS A 74 -14.06 -1.09 7.73
N GLY A 75 -14.16 -0.68 6.46
CA GLY A 75 -13.11 0.00 5.71
C GLY A 75 -12.68 -0.75 4.45
N LEU A 76 -11.51 -0.38 3.96
CA LEU A 76 -10.83 -0.89 2.78
C LEU A 76 -9.71 -1.83 3.23
N ARG A 77 -9.56 -2.95 2.53
CA ARG A 77 -8.53 -3.94 2.76
C ARG A 77 -7.69 -4.12 1.51
N LEU A 78 -6.38 -4.02 1.64
CA LEU A 78 -5.45 -4.42 0.59
C LEU A 78 -4.55 -5.53 1.12
N TRP A 79 -4.35 -6.56 0.31
CA TRP A 79 -3.57 -7.74 0.67
C TRP A 79 -3.00 -8.39 -0.59
N TRP A 80 -1.89 -9.09 -0.43
CA TRP A 80 -1.27 -9.92 -1.48
C TRP A 80 -0.45 -11.05 -0.89
N TYR A 81 -0.19 -12.09 -1.68
CA TYR A 81 0.65 -13.21 -1.26
C TYR A 81 2.11 -12.80 -1.11
N LEU A 82 2.78 -13.34 -0.08
CA LEU A 82 4.23 -13.26 0.00
C LEU A 82 4.86 -14.05 -1.17
N PRO A 83 6.02 -13.60 -1.72
CA PRO A 83 6.65 -14.24 -2.88
C PRO A 83 6.83 -15.76 -2.74
N GLU A 84 7.27 -16.23 -1.57
CA GLU A 84 7.50 -17.64 -1.22
C GLU A 84 6.22 -18.48 -1.10
N HIS A 85 5.06 -17.83 -0.95
CA HIS A 85 3.75 -18.46 -0.82
C HIS A 85 2.85 -18.24 -2.04
N ARG A 86 3.42 -17.78 -3.16
CA ARG A 86 2.70 -17.53 -4.40
C ARG A 86 2.02 -18.82 -4.90
N PRO A 87 0.69 -18.83 -5.08
CA PRO A 87 -0.01 -20.02 -5.57
C PRO A 87 0.32 -20.31 -7.07
N PRO A 88 0.36 -21.59 -7.51
CA PRO A 88 0.81 -22.00 -8.85
C PRO A 88 -0.08 -21.66 -10.06
N ARG A 89 -0.90 -20.60 -10.02
CA ARG A 89 -1.93 -20.15 -11.01
C ARG A 89 -3.36 -20.59 -10.65
N ALA A 90 -4.16 -19.64 -10.14
CA ALA A 90 -5.60 -19.51 -10.40
C ALA A 90 -6.09 -18.13 -9.90
N THR A 91 -6.63 -17.35 -10.84
CA THR A 91 -7.49 -16.15 -10.75
C THR A 91 -7.44 -15.26 -9.49
N LEU A 92 -7.08 -13.99 -9.70
CA LEU A 92 -6.98 -12.89 -8.71
C LEU A 92 -5.80 -12.99 -7.74
N THR A 93 -4.63 -13.46 -8.20
CA THR A 93 -3.45 -13.46 -7.36
C THR A 93 -2.86 -12.06 -7.33
N ARG A 94 -3.30 -11.24 -6.36
CA ARG A 94 -2.53 -10.05 -5.95
C ARG A 94 -1.19 -10.57 -5.43
N VAL A 95 -0.12 -10.33 -6.18
CA VAL A 95 1.25 -10.60 -5.77
C VAL A 95 1.98 -9.30 -5.56
N GLU A 96 3.06 -9.32 -4.79
CA GLU A 96 3.85 -8.13 -4.52
C GLU A 96 4.32 -7.40 -5.80
N ASP A 97 4.69 -8.16 -6.83
CA ASP A 97 5.14 -7.63 -8.12
C ASP A 97 4.08 -6.76 -8.82
N ASP A 98 2.79 -7.00 -8.58
CA ASP A 98 1.69 -6.19 -9.16
C ASP A 98 1.73 -4.74 -8.64
N TYR A 99 2.35 -4.53 -7.47
CA TYR A 99 2.47 -3.22 -6.81
C TYR A 99 3.91 -2.70 -6.83
N ARG A 100 4.77 -3.27 -7.68
CA ARG A 100 6.18 -2.84 -7.77
C ARG A 100 6.29 -1.34 -8.01
N GLU A 101 5.47 -0.80 -8.90
CA GLU A 101 5.48 0.64 -9.21
C GLU A 101 5.08 1.54 -8.04
N ASN A 102 4.38 0.98 -7.04
CA ASN A 102 3.99 1.69 -5.83
C ASN A 102 5.06 1.62 -4.75
N LEU A 103 6.08 0.77 -4.84
CA LEU A 103 7.17 0.79 -3.87
C LEU A 103 7.75 2.21 -3.80
N VAL A 104 8.00 2.71 -2.59
CA VAL A 104 8.43 4.10 -2.37
C VAL A 104 9.65 4.49 -3.23
N GLU A 105 10.59 3.57 -3.45
CA GLU A 105 11.76 3.77 -4.30
C GLU A 105 11.42 4.07 -5.78
N PHE A 106 10.30 3.56 -6.30
CA PHE A 106 9.82 3.82 -7.66
C PHE A 106 8.72 4.89 -7.71
N ALA A 107 7.93 5.02 -6.65
CA ALA A 107 6.83 5.98 -6.58
C ALA A 107 7.31 7.42 -6.36
N ILE A 108 8.35 7.62 -5.55
CA ILE A 108 8.85 8.98 -5.23
C ILE A 108 9.45 9.69 -6.46
N PRO A 109 10.33 9.08 -7.28
CA PRO A 109 10.84 9.74 -8.49
C PRO A 109 9.71 10.24 -9.41
N LYS A 110 8.67 9.42 -9.62
CA LYS A 110 7.48 9.80 -10.40
C LYS A 110 6.75 11.02 -9.83
N LEU A 111 6.68 11.14 -8.49
CA LEU A 111 6.09 12.29 -7.81
C LEU A 111 6.97 13.55 -7.87
N LEU A 112 8.28 13.38 -8.02
CA LEU A 112 9.22 14.47 -8.20
C LEU A 112 9.36 14.93 -9.66
N GLY A 113 8.89 14.11 -10.61
CA GLY A 113 8.97 14.39 -12.05
C GLY A 113 10.26 13.91 -12.70
N ASP A 114 10.96 12.95 -12.06
CA ASP A 114 12.21 12.34 -12.51
C ASP A 114 11.99 11.07 -13.37
#